data_AF-A0A2M6RB65-F1
#
_entry.id   AF-A0A2M6RB65-F1
#
_cell.length_a   1.000
_cell.length_b   1.000
_cell.length_c   1.000
_cell.angle_alpha   90.00
_cell.angle_beta   90.00
_cell.angle_gamma   90.00
#
_symmetry.space_group_name_H-M   'P 1'
#
loop_
_entity.id
_entity.type
_entity.pdbx_description
1 polymer ?
#
loop_
_entity_poly.entity_id
_entity_poly.type
_entity_poly.pdbx_seq_one_letter_code
_entity_poly.pdbx_strand_id
1 'polypeptide(L)'
;MKNLSKQTISIYWRFTKKYRLLVFVSIISTLIVNALYVYIPFLYKNIFDSLAANDFTTLPIIYRTLTIFAGVNAIIWVTSRAAMTSNIIFQTKTMSDLASYCFSYLHKHSYTFFTNNFSGALTKKVD
;
A
#
# COMPACT_ATOMS: atom_id res chain seq x y z
N MET A 1 -7.46 31.05 -13.09
CA MET A 1 -7.66 29.63 -13.46
C MET A 1 -8.23 28.90 -12.25
N LYS A 2 -9.45 28.35 -12.35
CA LYS A 2 -10.13 27.69 -11.21
C LYS A 2 -9.24 26.57 -10.66
N ASN A 3 -9.03 26.56 -9.34
CA ASN A 3 -8.24 25.58 -8.58
C ASN A 3 -8.92 24.18 -8.56
N LEU A 4 -9.27 23.64 -9.73
CA LEU A 4 -9.98 22.38 -9.90
C LEU A 4 -9.16 21.20 -9.35
N SER A 5 -7.83 21.24 -9.48
CA SER A 5 -6.93 20.22 -8.91
C SER A 5 -7.02 20.15 -7.37
N LYS A 6 -7.05 21.31 -6.69
CA LYS A 6 -7.23 21.38 -5.24
C LYS A 6 -8.59 20.84 -4.80
N GLN A 7 -9.64 21.09 -5.56
CA GLN A 7 -10.98 20.58 -5.25
C GLN A 7 -11.06 19.07 -5.43
N THR A 8 -10.49 18.53 -6.50
CA THR A 8 -10.39 17.08 -6.72
C THR A 8 -9.63 16.42 -5.57
N ILE A 9 -8.44 16.92 -5.24
CA ILE A 9 -7.64 16.40 -4.11
C ILE A 9 -8.41 16.51 -2.79
N SER A 10 -9.13 17.62 -2.55
CA SER A 10 -9.95 17.78 -1.35
C SER A 10 -11.08 16.76 -1.24
N ILE A 11 -11.71 16.39 -2.35
CA ILE A 11 -12.79 15.39 -2.37
C ILE A 11 -12.20 14.02 -2.08
N TYR A 12 -11.15 13.60 -2.80
CA TYR A 12 -10.45 12.35 -2.52
C TYR A 12 -9.94 12.29 -1.08
N TRP A 13 -9.35 13.37 -0.57
CA TRP A 13 -8.87 13.47 0.81
C TRP A 13 -9.97 13.28 1.84
N ARG A 14 -11.21 13.70 1.56
CA ARG A 14 -12.36 13.51 2.47
C ARG A 14 -12.74 12.03 2.59
N PHE A 15 -12.69 11.28 1.50
CA PHE A 15 -12.95 9.83 1.50
C PHE A 15 -11.77 9.03 2.04
N THR A 16 -10.53 9.41 1.69
CA THR A 16 -9.31 8.82 2.24
C THR A 16 -9.20 9.03 3.76
N LYS A 17 -9.66 10.17 4.29
CA LYS A 17 -9.68 10.46 5.73
C LYS A 17 -10.54 9.50 6.56
N LYS A 18 -11.48 8.77 5.95
CA LYS A 18 -12.31 7.76 6.62
C LYS A 18 -11.50 6.49 6.96
N TYR A 19 -10.44 6.21 6.19
CA TYR A 19 -9.60 5.02 6.34
C TYR A 19 -8.15 5.36 6.71
N ARG A 20 -7.93 6.45 7.48
CA ARG A 20 -6.57 6.88 7.88
C ARG A 20 -5.76 5.78 8.54
N LEU A 21 -6.39 4.93 9.36
CA LEU A 21 -5.72 3.80 10.00
C LEU A 21 -5.13 2.82 8.97
N LEU A 22 -5.86 2.48 7.91
CA LEU A 22 -5.34 1.58 6.85
C LEU A 22 -4.18 2.21 6.07
N VAL A 23 -4.27 3.51 5.77
CA VAL A 23 -3.19 4.24 5.11
C VAL A 23 -1.96 4.31 6.02
N PHE A 24 -2.15 4.59 7.31
CA PHE A 24 -1.06 4.67 8.27
C PHE A 24 -0.37 3.31 8.46
N VAL A 25 -1.16 2.23 8.60
CA VAL A 25 -0.67 0.85 8.67
C VAL A 25 0.11 0.49 7.41
N SER A 26 -0.39 0.84 6.22
CA SER A 26 0.33 0.61 4.97
C SER A 26 1.67 1.34 4.93
N ILE A 27 1.70 2.63 5.29
CA ILE A 27 2.94 3.43 5.26
C ILE A 27 3.97 2.87 6.26
N ILE A 28 3.55 2.59 7.50
CA ILE A 28 4.42 2.00 8.52
C ILE A 28 4.97 0.66 8.05
N SER A 29 4.10 -0.19 7.50
CA SER A 29 4.52 -1.52 7.02
C SER A 29 5.53 -1.42 5.89
N THR A 30 5.33 -0.50 4.94
CA THR A 30 6.29 -0.24 3.86
C THR A 30 7.62 0.31 4.39
N LEU A 31 7.61 1.21 5.37
CA LEU A 31 8.84 1.73 5.99
C LEU A 31 9.63 0.64 6.70
N ILE A 32 8.96 -0.21 7.49
CA ILE A 32 9.58 -1.34 8.19
C ILE A 32 10.21 -2.30 7.19
N VAL A 33 9.48 -2.67 6.14
CA VAL A 33 9.99 -3.56 5.10
C VAL A 33 11.22 -2.97 4.41
N ASN A 34 11.21 -1.69 4.05
CA ASN A 34 12.37 -1.03 3.45
C ASN A 34 13.57 -0.99 4.40
N ALA A 35 13.36 -0.68 5.68
CA ALA A 35 14.44 -0.69 6.67
C ALA A 35 15.08 -2.09 6.81
N LEU A 36 14.26 -3.14 6.80
CA LEU A 36 14.75 -4.52 6.83
C LEU A 36 15.51 -4.90 5.56
N TYR A 37 15.06 -4.44 4.38
CA TYR A 37 15.81 -4.64 3.13
C TYR A 37 17.19 -3.98 3.14
N VAL A 38 17.32 -2.80 3.75
CA VAL A 38 18.62 -2.12 3.93
C VAL A 38 19.53 -2.87 4.91
N TYR A 39 18.96 -3.63 5.85
CA TYR A 39 19.72 -4.43 6.82
C TYR A 39 20.22 -5.78 6.26
N ILE A 40 19.53 -6.36 5.28
CA ILE A 40 19.90 -7.65 4.65
C ILE A 40 21.37 -7.72 4.16
N PRO A 41 21.93 -6.72 3.47
CA PRO A 41 23.33 -6.73 3.03
C PRO A 41 24.34 -6.91 4.16
N PHE A 42 24.06 -6.37 5.35
CA PHE A 42 24.93 -6.56 6.53
C PHE A 42 24.94 -8.01 6.99
N LEU A 43 23.80 -8.70 6.93
CA LEU A 43 23.72 -10.13 7.23
C LEU A 43 24.51 -10.96 6.21
N TYR A 44 24.38 -10.64 4.92
CA TYR A 44 25.18 -11.31 3.87
C TYR A 44 26.68 -11.13 4.10
N LYS A 45 27.12 -9.90 4.41
CA LYS A 45 28.52 -9.62 4.70
C LYS A 45 29.07 -10.50 5.82
N ASN A 46 28.35 -10.61 6.94
CA ASN A 46 28.78 -11.43 8.07
C ASN A 46 28.87 -12.93 7.74
N ILE A 47 27.98 -13.44 6.86
CA ILE A 47 28.03 -14.82 6.38
C ILE A 47 29.28 -15.04 5.52
N PHE A 48 29.53 -14.16 4.55
CA PHE A 48 30.68 -14.28 3.66
C PHE A 48 32.02 -14.11 4.39
N ASP A 49 32.12 -13.16 5.33
CA ASP A 49 33.30 -12.95 6.15
C ASP A 49 33.60 -14.18 7.03
N SER A 50 32.56 -14.81 7.60
CA SER A 50 32.71 -16.05 8.39
C SER A 50 33.11 -17.26 7.55
N LEU A 51 32.67 -17.32 6.29
CA LEU A 51 33.05 -18.36 5.33
C LEU A 51 34.51 -18.20 4.86
N ALA A 52 34.94 -16.95 4.62
CA ALA A 52 36.30 -16.65 4.16
C ALA A 52 37.36 -17.02 5.21
N ALA A 53 37.02 -16.93 6.51
CA ALA A 53 37.90 -17.28 7.61
C ALA A 53 38.30 -18.78 7.66
N ASN A 54 37.58 -19.69 6.97
CA ASN A 54 37.88 -21.12 6.85
C ASN A 54 38.13 -21.89 8.17
N ASP A 55 37.64 -21.39 9.30
CA ASP A 55 37.76 -22.04 10.61
C ASP A 55 36.51 -22.85 10.94
N PHE A 56 36.66 -24.12 11.30
CA PHE A 56 35.54 -25.00 11.70
C PHE A 56 34.80 -24.52 12.97
N THR A 57 35.39 -23.61 13.73
CA THR A 57 34.78 -22.98 14.91
C THR A 57 33.71 -21.93 14.55
N THR A 58 33.64 -21.47 13.30
CA THR A 58 32.66 -20.46 12.83
C THR A 58 31.34 -21.07 12.35
N LEU A 59 31.26 -22.40 12.18
CA LEU A 59 30.03 -23.11 11.82
C LEU A 59 28.80 -22.72 12.67
N PRO A 60 28.86 -22.73 14.01
CA PRO A 60 27.70 -22.31 14.83
C PRO A 60 27.31 -20.84 14.64
N ILE A 61 28.26 -19.96 14.33
CA ILE A 61 28.02 -18.53 14.06
C ILE A 61 27.30 -18.36 12.72
N ILE A 62 27.69 -19.14 11.71
CA ILE A 62 27.05 -19.19 10.40
C ILE A 62 25.60 -19.67 10.53
N TYR A 63 25.36 -20.80 11.23
CA TYR A 63 24.01 -21.32 11.44
C TYR A 63 23.12 -20.30 12.16
N ARG A 64 23.61 -19.66 13.23
CA ARG A 64 22.86 -18.60 13.93
C ARG A 64 22.52 -17.43 13.02
N THR A 65 23.45 -16.98 12.20
CA THR A 65 23.24 -15.86 11.27
C THR A 65 22.22 -16.23 10.18
N LEU A 66 22.25 -17.47 9.70
CA LEU A 66 21.34 -17.99 8.69
C LEU A 66 19.91 -18.16 9.25
N THR A 67 19.77 -18.60 10.51
CA THR A 67 18.47 -18.62 11.21
C THR A 67 17.90 -17.21 11.39
N ILE A 68 18.73 -16.23 11.79
CA ILE A 68 18.30 -14.83 11.89
C ILE A 68 17.86 -14.29 10.53
N PHE A 69 18.60 -14.59 9.47
CA PHE A 69 18.26 -14.21 8.10
C PHE A 69 16.91 -14.80 7.66
N ALA A 70 16.68 -16.08 7.91
CA ALA A 70 15.40 -16.72 7.61
C ALA A 70 14.24 -16.07 8.40
N GLY A 71 14.46 -15.76 9.68
CA GLY A 71 13.49 -15.07 10.52
C GLY A 71 13.15 -13.65 10.00
N VAL A 72 14.16 -12.87 9.62
CA VAL A 72 13.96 -11.53 9.04
C VAL A 72 13.17 -11.61 7.74
N ASN A 73 13.49 -12.56 6.84
CA ASN A 73 12.73 -12.74 5.60
C ASN A 73 11.28 -13.16 5.86
N ALA A 74 11.04 -14.03 6.85
CA ALA A 74 9.69 -14.41 7.25
C ALA A 74 8.89 -13.20 7.76
N ILE A 75 9.51 -12.33 8.57
CA ILE A 75 8.88 -11.08 9.05
C ILE A 75 8.55 -10.16 7.89
N ILE A 76 9.50 -9.92 6.97
CA ILE A 76 9.26 -9.12 5.76
C ILE A 76 8.08 -9.67 4.96
N TRP A 77 8.03 -10.99 4.78
CA TRP A 77 6.94 -11.64 4.05
C TRP A 77 5.59 -11.43 4.74
N VAL A 78 5.50 -11.64 6.05
CA VAL A 78 4.25 -11.42 6.80
C VAL A 78 3.82 -9.94 6.75
N THR A 79 4.75 -9.01 6.99
CA THR A 79 4.46 -7.57 6.99
C THR A 79 4.05 -7.08 5.60
N SER A 80 4.70 -7.56 4.53
CA SER A 80 4.34 -7.20 3.16
C SER A 80 2.97 -7.75 2.77
N ARG A 81 2.59 -8.97 3.21
CA ARG A 81 1.25 -9.52 2.99
C ARG A 81 0.18 -8.68 3.70
N ALA A 82 0.40 -8.33 4.96
CA ALA A 82 -0.52 -7.47 5.71
C ALA A 82 -0.69 -6.07 5.06
N ALA A 83 0.40 -5.47 4.58
CA ALA A 83 0.36 -4.21 3.84
C ALA A 83 -0.44 -4.31 2.54
N MET A 84 -0.25 -5.39 1.78
CA MET A 84 -0.95 -5.62 0.51
C MET A 84 -2.45 -5.81 0.72
N THR A 85 -2.84 -6.65 1.69
CA THR A 85 -4.27 -6.86 2.03
C THR A 85 -4.91 -5.55 2.50
N SER A 86 -4.21 -4.77 3.33
CA SER A 86 -4.70 -3.46 3.78
C SER A 86 -4.91 -2.49 2.63
N ASN A 87 -4.00 -2.48 1.65
CA ASN A 87 -4.12 -1.65 0.45
C ASN A 87 -5.33 -2.04 -0.41
N ILE A 88 -5.50 -3.34 -0.68
CA ILE A 88 -6.62 -3.84 -1.49
C ILE A 88 -7.94 -3.46 -0.84
N ILE A 89 -8.09 -3.70 0.47
CA ILE A 89 -9.32 -3.35 1.20
C ILE A 89 -9.56 -1.85 1.16
N PHE A 90 -8.51 -1.04 1.39
CA PHE A 90 -8.59 0.41 1.35
C PHE A 90 -9.01 0.92 -0.04
N GLN A 91 -8.39 0.42 -1.10
CA GLN A 91 -8.65 0.85 -2.48
C GLN A 91 -10.07 0.47 -2.90
N THR A 92 -10.47 -0.79 -2.70
CA THR A 92 -11.81 -1.27 -3.08
C THR A 92 -12.92 -0.53 -2.32
N LYS A 93 -12.76 -0.32 -1.00
CA LYS A 93 -13.76 0.41 -0.22
C LYS A 93 -13.83 1.89 -0.57
N THR A 94 -12.70 2.53 -0.81
CA THR A 94 -12.67 3.95 -1.22
C THR A 94 -13.32 4.14 -2.59
N MET A 95 -13.06 3.23 -3.53
CA MET A 95 -13.64 3.29 -4.87
C MET A 95 -15.15 3.06 -4.85
N SER A 96 -15.63 2.10 -4.05
CA SER A 96 -17.07 1.85 -3.85
C SER A 96 -17.79 3.03 -3.18
N ASP A 97 -17.19 3.63 -2.14
CA ASP A 97 -17.73 4.82 -1.48
C ASP A 97 -17.79 6.02 -2.43
N LEU A 98 -16.76 6.20 -3.27
CA LEU A 98 -16.68 7.29 -4.26
C LEU A 98 -17.72 7.11 -5.38
N ALA A 99 -17.86 5.91 -5.94
CA ALA A 99 -18.86 5.59 -6.96
C ALA A 99 -20.28 5.85 -6.44
N SER A 100 -20.57 5.41 -5.22
CA SER A 100 -21.86 5.65 -4.55
C SER A 100 -22.14 7.14 -4.33
N TYR A 101 -21.13 7.92 -3.98
CA TYR A 101 -21.24 9.37 -3.84
C TYR A 101 -21.50 10.05 -5.19
N CYS A 102 -20.74 9.69 -6.23
CA CYS A 102 -20.92 10.21 -7.59
C CYS A 102 -22.32 9.89 -8.13
N PHE A 103 -22.81 8.66 -7.92
CA PHE A 103 -24.14 8.24 -8.33
C PHE A 103 -25.26 9.00 -7.60
N SER A 104 -25.12 9.17 -6.28
CA SER A 104 -26.06 9.95 -5.47
C SER A 104 -26.08 11.43 -5.84
N TYR A 105 -24.94 11.97 -6.26
CA TYR A 105 -24.84 13.34 -6.76
C TYR A 105 -25.46 13.48 -8.16
N LEU A 106 -25.22 12.50 -9.05
CA LEU A 106 -25.79 12.46 -10.39
C LEU A 106 -27.33 12.45 -10.34
N HIS A 107 -27.91 11.61 -9.46
CA HIS A 107 -29.36 11.52 -9.29
C HIS A 107 -30.05 12.82 -8.83
N LYS A 108 -29.30 13.78 -8.26
CA LYS A 108 -29.83 15.08 -7.84
C LYS A 108 -29.86 16.11 -8.98
N HIS A 109 -29.36 15.78 -10.16
CA HIS A 109 -29.44 16.66 -11.32
C HIS A 109 -30.83 16.65 -11.96
N SER A 110 -31.18 17.76 -12.63
CA SER A 110 -32.48 17.93 -13.28
C SER A 110 -32.64 17.03 -14.50
N TYR A 111 -33.88 16.75 -14.89
CA TYR A 111 -34.20 16.00 -16.11
C TYR A 111 -33.52 16.59 -17.36
N THR A 112 -33.44 17.92 -17.47
CA THR A 112 -32.76 18.64 -18.56
C THR A 112 -31.26 18.32 -18.66
N PHE A 113 -30.60 18.00 -17.55
CA PHE A 113 -29.20 17.56 -17.57
C PHE A 113 -29.05 16.19 -18.22
N PHE A 114 -29.99 15.27 -17.96
CA PHE A 114 -30.00 13.93 -18.54
C PHE A 114 -30.43 13.92 -20.01
N THR A 115 -31.32 14.84 -20.43
CA THR A 115 -31.66 14.97 -21.85
C THR A 115 -30.52 15.56 -22.68
N ASN A 116 -29.65 16.37 -22.06
CA ASN A 116 -28.51 17.01 -22.74
C ASN A 116 -27.19 16.23 -22.63
N ASN A 117 -27.14 15.13 -21.88
CA ASN A 117 -25.94 14.30 -21.74
C ASN A 117 -26.27 12.84 -22.03
N PHE A 118 -25.49 12.21 -22.92
CA PHE A 118 -25.68 10.80 -23.26
C PHE A 118 -25.46 9.91 -22.03
N SER A 119 -26.46 9.09 -21.68
CA SER A 119 -26.44 8.24 -20.47
C SER A 119 -25.22 7.32 -20.41
N GLY A 120 -24.77 6.76 -21.55
CA GLY A 120 -23.55 5.94 -21.60
C GLY A 120 -22.26 6.69 -21.26
N ALA A 121 -22.21 8.01 -21.52
CA ALA A 121 -21.08 8.85 -21.13
C ALA A 121 -21.12 9.22 -19.64
N LEU A 122 -22.29 9.13 -18.99
CA LEU A 122 -22.46 9.36 -17.55
C LEU A 122 -22.08 8.12 -16.75
N THR A 123 -22.47 6.92 -17.17
CA THR A 123 -22.09 5.66 -16.51
C THR A 123 -20.57 5.46 -16.50
N LYS A 124 -19.90 5.73 -17.64
CA LYS A 124 -18.43 5.62 -17.77
C LYS A 124 -17.65 6.62 -16.90
N LYS A 125 -18.30 7.65 -16.35
CA LYS A 125 -17.66 8.63 -15.44
C LYS A 125 -17.80 8.24 -13.97
N VAL A 126 -18.68 7.29 -13.67
CA VAL A 126 -18.99 6.84 -12.30
C VAL A 126 -18.31 5.50 -11.99
N ASP A 127 -18.11 4.65 -13.00
CA ASP A 127 -17.26 3.45 -12.95
C ASP A 127 -15.75 3.80 -12.96
#